data_AF-A0A7C4RKL7-F1
#
_entry.id   AF-A0A7C4RKL7-F1
#
_cell.length_a   1.000
_cell.length_b   1.000
_cell.length_c   1.000
_cell.angle_alpha   90.00
_cell.angle_beta   90.00
_cell.angle_gamma   90.00
#
_symmetry.space_group_name_H-M   'P 1'
#
loop_
_entity.id
_entity.type
_entity.pdbx_description
1 polymer ?
#
loop_
_entity_poly.entity_id
_entity_poly.type
_entity_poly.pdbx_seq_one_letter_code
_entity_poly.pdbx_strand_id
1 'polypeptide(L)' 'MSEKIRGEKRKKILEIIKKSKMISLQEIKKSTNINYNTIRSAVINLTKAGLIERVERGLYKAK' A
#
# COMPACT_ATOMS: atom_id res chain seq x y z
N MET A 1 13.22 1.08 -16.85
CA MET A 1 12.35 1.71 -15.83
C MET A 1 11.92 0.66 -14.81
N SER A 2 12.06 0.97 -13.52
CA SER A 2 11.20 0.49 -12.42
C SER A 2 11.43 -0.90 -11.82
N GLU A 3 12.59 -1.13 -11.19
CA GLU A 3 12.81 -2.20 -10.20
C GLU A 3 12.12 -1.97 -8.84
N LYS A 4 11.35 -0.88 -8.66
CA LYS A 4 10.85 -0.47 -7.33
C LYS A 4 9.69 -1.30 -6.77
N ILE A 5 9.03 -2.17 -7.56
CA ILE A 5 7.87 -2.95 -7.09
C ILE A 5 7.98 -4.42 -7.53
N ARG A 6 8.71 -5.24 -6.76
CA ARG A 6 8.68 -6.71 -6.91
C ARG A 6 7.38 -7.29 -6.33
N GLY A 7 6.60 -7.95 -7.18
CA GLY A 7 5.42 -8.76 -6.81
C GLY A 7 4.06 -8.14 -7.18
N GLU A 8 3.23 -8.93 -7.86
CA GLU A 8 1.84 -8.63 -8.26
C GLU A 8 1.01 -8.01 -7.13
N LYS A 9 1.11 -8.59 -5.92
CA LYS A 9 0.36 -8.13 -4.73
C LYS A 9 0.73 -6.71 -4.32
N ARG A 10 2.00 -6.31 -4.43
CA ARG A 10 2.45 -4.95 -4.06
C ARG A 10 1.97 -3.92 -5.08
N LYS A 11 1.97 -4.27 -6.37
CA LYS A 11 1.41 -3.41 -7.42
C LYS A 11 -0.08 -3.15 -7.18
N LYS A 12 -0.87 -4.21 -6.94
CA LYS A 12 -2.29 -4.08 -6.60
C LYS A 12 -2.54 -3.19 -5.38
N ILE A 13 -1.76 -3.37 -4.30
CA ILE A 13 -1.88 -2.53 -3.09
C ILE A 13 -1.58 -1.07 -3.42
N LEU A 14 -0.52 -0.78 -4.17
CA LEU A 14 -0.19 0.57 -4.57
C LEU A 14 -1.27 1.21 -5.44
N GLU A 15 -1.82 0.47 -6.40
CA GLU A 15 -2.91 0.98 -7.26
C GLU A 15 -4.16 1.33 -6.46
N ILE A 16 -4.52 0.52 -5.46
CA ILE A 16 -5.65 0.81 -4.57
C ILE A 16 -5.37 2.05 -3.71
N ILE A 17 -4.16 2.18 -3.16
CA ILE A 17 -3.77 3.37 -2.40
C ILE A 17 -3.75 4.61 -3.30
N LYS A 18 -3.43 4.49 -4.59
CA LYS A 18 -3.49 5.60 -5.56
C LYS A 18 -4.91 5.98 -5.96
N LYS A 19 -5.80 5.00 -6.10
CA LYS A 19 -7.22 5.23 -6.39
C LYS A 19 -7.97 5.82 -5.20
N SER A 20 -7.48 5.57 -3.99
CA SER A 20 -8.07 6.07 -2.75
C SER A 20 -7.37 7.35 -2.31
N LYS A 21 -8.11 8.38 -1.84
CA LYS A 21 -7.48 9.58 -1.26
C LYS A 21 -6.71 9.25 0.02
N MET A 22 -7.29 8.38 0.85
CA MET A 22 -6.72 7.86 2.09
C MET A 22 -7.25 6.45 2.26
N ILE A 23 -6.42 5.51 2.70
CA ILE A 23 -6.88 4.15 2.95
C ILE A 23 -6.15 3.52 4.14
N SER A 24 -6.91 2.75 4.91
CA SER A 24 -6.39 1.96 6.03
C SER A 24 -5.93 0.57 5.59
N LEU A 25 -5.07 -0.06 6.40
CA LEU A 25 -4.67 -1.46 6.17
C LEU A 25 -5.86 -2.43 6.17
N GLN A 26 -6.90 -2.13 6.96
CA GLN A 26 -8.12 -2.95 7.01
C GLN A 26 -8.94 -2.84 5.73
N GLU A 27 -9.06 -1.63 5.17
CA GLU A 27 -9.74 -1.43 3.89
C GLU A 27 -8.98 -2.10 2.75
N ILE A 28 -7.65 -1.97 2.70
CA ILE A 28 -6.83 -2.70 1.72
C ILE A 28 -7.11 -4.20 1.82
N LYS A 29 -7.19 -4.76 3.05
CA LYS A 29 -7.53 -6.16 3.27
C LYS A 29 -8.92 -6.51 2.73
N LYS A 30 -9.94 -5.70 3.02
CA LYS A 30 -11.30 -5.91 2.51
C LYS A 30 -11.35 -5.87 0.98
N SER A 31 -10.61 -4.95 0.34
CA SER A 31 -10.62 -4.80 -1.12
C SER A 31 -9.76 -5.82 -1.88
N THR A 32 -8.74 -6.40 -1.25
CA THR A 32 -7.80 -7.30 -1.94
C THR A 32 -7.84 -8.75 -1.47
N ASN A 33 -8.48 -9.03 -0.33
CA ASN A 33 -8.39 -10.29 0.39
C ASN A 33 -6.95 -10.75 0.67
N ILE A 34 -5.98 -9.83 0.71
CA ILE A 34 -4.57 -10.12 1.01
C ILE A 34 -4.37 -10.20 2.52
N ASN A 35 -3.50 -11.10 2.96
CA ASN A 35 -3.14 -11.21 4.37
C ASN A 35 -2.59 -9.88 4.92
N TYR A 36 -3.06 -9.50 6.11
CA TYR A 36 -2.67 -8.28 6.82
C TYR A 36 -1.15 -8.12 6.95
N ASN A 37 -0.42 -9.21 7.25
CA ASN A 37 1.04 -9.18 7.37
C ASN A 37 1.71 -8.83 6.04
N THR A 38 1.19 -9.33 4.92
CA THR A 38 1.68 -9.00 3.58
C THR A 38 1.39 -7.55 3.24
N ILE A 39 0.20 -7.04 3.58
CA ILE A 39 -0.16 -5.63 3.37
C ILE A 39 0.75 -4.73 4.18
N ARG A 40 0.95 -5.03 5.48
CA ARG A 40 1.84 -4.27 6.36
C ARG A 40 3.25 -4.19 5.79
N SER A 41 3.83 -5.33 5.41
CA SER A 41 5.16 -5.37 4.79
C SER A 41 5.20 -4.64 3.45
N ALA A 42 4.16 -4.74 2.61
CA ALA A 42 4.08 -4.02 1.34
C ALA A 42 4.04 -2.51 1.55
N VAL A 43 3.14 -2.04 2.42
CA VAL A 43 2.96 -0.62 2.75
C VAL A 43 4.25 -0.04 3.33
N ILE A 44 4.91 -0.71 4.28
CA ILE A 44 6.20 -0.25 4.81
C ILE A 44 7.24 -0.09 3.69
N ASN A 45 7.34 -1.06 2.78
CA ASN A 45 8.27 -0.98 1.65
C ASN A 45 7.90 0.15 0.69
N LEU A 46 6.61 0.35 0.39
CA LEU A 46 6.13 1.42 -0.46
C LEU A 46 6.38 2.80 0.17
N THR A 47 6.22 2.93 1.49
CA THR A 47 6.56 4.15 2.24
C THR A 47 8.05 4.43 2.20
N LYS A 48 8.89 3.41 2.46
CA LYS A 48 10.35 3.52 2.34
C LYS A 48 10.80 3.88 0.92
N ALA A 49 10.09 3.39 -0.10
CA ALA A 49 10.35 3.71 -1.50
C ALA A 49 9.89 5.13 -1.90
N GLY A 50 9.19 5.85 -1.01
CA GLY A 50 8.67 7.19 -1.25
C GLY A 50 7.45 7.23 -2.17
N LEU A 51 6.77 6.10 -2.39
CA LEU A 51 5.60 5.99 -3.26
C LEU A 51 4.28 6.31 -2.56
N ILE A 52 4.26 6.14 -1.24
CA ILE A 52 3.10 6.45 -0.40
C ILE A 52 3.61 7.13 0.88
N GLU A 53 2.75 7.91 1.51
CA GLU A 53 3.02 8.56 2.78
C GLU A 53 2.01 8.10 3.84
N ARG A 54 2.47 8.10 5.08
CA ARG A 54 1.60 7.84 6.23
C ARG A 54 1.07 9.18 6.72
N VAL A 55 -0.24 9.38 6.60
CA VAL A 55 -0.88 10.63 7.04
C VAL A 55 -1.23 10.56 8.51
N GLU A 56 -1.74 9.43 8.98
CA GLU A 56 -2.15 9.22 10.37
C GLU A 56 -1.85 7.80 10.87
N ARG A 57 -2.28 7.49 12.11
CA ARG A 57 -2.05 6.19 12.73
C ARG A 57 -2.82 5.08 12.00
N GLY A 58 -2.17 4.48 11.00
CA GLY A 58 -2.73 3.36 10.22
C GLY A 58 -3.41 3.77 8.92
N LEU A 59 -3.34 5.06 8.55
CA LEU A 59 -3.84 5.61 7.30
C LEU A 59 -2.70 6.01 6.38
N TYR A 60 -2.83 5.63 5.11
CA TYR A 60 -1.84 5.85 4.07
C TYR A 60 -2.46 6.55 2.87
N LYS A 61 -1.65 7.37 2.21
CA LYS A 61 -2.02 8.12 1.02
C LYS A 61 -0.94 7.96 -0.04
N ALA A 62 -1.31 7.96 -1.31
CA ALA A 62 -0.34 8.00 -2.39
C ALA A 62 0.34 9.38 -2.44
N LYS A 63 1.66 9.37 -2.57
CA LYS A 63 2.44 10.58 -2.78
C LYS A 63 2.39 11.01 -4.25
#